data_AF-A0A936QZA3-F1
#
_entry.id   AF-A0A936QZA3-F1
#
_cell.length_a   1.000
_cell.length_b   1.000
_cell.length_c   1.000
_cell.angle_alpha   90.00
_cell.angle_beta   90.00
_cell.angle_gamma   90.00
#
_symmetry.space_group_name_H-M   'P 1'
#
loop_
_entity.id
_entity.type
_entity.pdbx_description
1 polymer ?
#
loop_
_entity_poly.entity_id
_entity_poly.type
_entity_poly.pdbx_seq_one_letter_code
_entity_poly.pdbx_strand_id
1 'polypeptide(L)'
;MLRQAADTLKQRGQVYDSPEGERSMGKTVTAFNTITGNNLTEAEGWLLLQLLKDVRQWSKEAYHEDSAVDCVNYAALKAEALAAK
;
A
#
# COMPACT_ATOMS: atom_id res chain seq x y z
N MET A 1 4.62 -14.25 8.99
CA MET A 1 4.63 -12.97 8.26
C MET A 1 4.02 -13.07 6.86
N LEU A 2 4.69 -13.64 5.85
CA LEU A 2 4.17 -13.63 4.46
C LEU A 2 2.73 -14.17 4.31
N ARG A 3 2.43 -15.32 4.93
CA ARG A 3 1.07 -15.91 4.90
C ARG A 3 0.02 -14.98 5.54
N GLN A 4 0.34 -14.41 6.70
CA GLN A 4 -0.52 -13.47 7.41
C GLN A 4 -0.76 -12.20 6.59
N ALA A 5 0.26 -11.69 5.92
CA ALA A 5 0.14 -10.56 5.01
C ALA A 5 -0.81 -10.89 3.85
N ALA A 6 -0.62 -12.04 3.19
CA ALA A 6 -1.50 -12.51 2.13
C ALA A 6 -2.96 -12.69 2.57
N ASP A 7 -3.19 -13.30 3.74
CA ASP A 7 -4.53 -13.48 4.31
C ASP A 7 -5.18 -12.11 4.62
N THR A 8 -4.40 -11.18 5.18
CA THR A 8 -4.84 -9.81 5.47
C THR A 8 -5.18 -9.06 4.18
N LEU A 9 -4.33 -9.17 3.16
CA LEU A 9 -4.54 -8.53 1.87
C LEU A 9 -5.81 -9.04 1.20
N LYS A 10 -6.04 -10.36 1.24
CA LYS A 10 -7.27 -10.99 0.73
C LYS A 10 -8.52 -10.51 1.47
N GLN A 11 -8.48 -10.47 2.81
CA GLN A 11 -9.60 -9.97 3.61
C GLN A 11 -9.90 -8.50 3.31
N ARG A 12 -8.87 -7.67 3.18
CA ARG A 12 -9.02 -6.25 2.84
C ARG A 12 -9.52 -6.06 1.41
N GLY A 13 -9.07 -6.87 0.45
CA GLY A 13 -9.57 -6.86 -0.93
C GLY A 13 -11.08 -7.09 -0.98
N GLN A 14 -11.64 -7.98 -0.16
CA GLN A 14 -13.08 -8.21 -0.09
C GLN A 14 -13.90 -6.99 0.36
N VAL A 15 -13.29 -6.08 1.13
CA VAL A 15 -13.95 -4.89 1.68
C VAL A 15 -13.72 -3.67 0.80
N TYR A 16 -12.55 -3.56 0.16
CA TYR A 16 -12.10 -2.35 -0.50
C TYR A 16 -11.97 -2.47 -2.02
N ASP A 17 -11.89 -3.67 -2.57
CA ASP A 17 -11.91 -3.84 -4.02
C ASP A 17 -13.36 -3.62 -4.50
N SER A 18 -13.53 -2.71 -5.46
CA SER A 18 -14.82 -2.55 -6.11
C SER A 18 -15.15 -3.79 -6.96
N PRO A 19 -16.42 -4.02 -7.34
CA PRO A 19 -16.78 -5.09 -8.28
C PRO A 19 -16.01 -5.00 -9.60
N GLU A 20 -15.58 -3.79 -9.98
CA GLU A 20 -14.76 -3.52 -11.17
C GLU A 20 -13.26 -3.77 -10.95
N GLY A 21 -12.83 -4.16 -9.75
CA GLY A 21 -11.44 -4.44 -9.40
C GLY A 21 -10.57 -3.21 -9.17
N GLU A 22 -11.17 -2.02 -9.05
CA GLU A 22 -10.43 -0.77 -8.89
C GLU A 22 -10.02 -0.56 -7.43
N ARG A 23 -8.71 -0.38 -7.18
CA ARG A 23 -8.15 -0.17 -5.85
C ARG A 23 -8.03 1.32 -5.49
N SER A 24 -8.09 1.61 -4.20
CA SER A 24 -8.09 2.99 -3.68
C SER A 24 -6.85 3.81 -4.06
N MET A 25 -5.69 3.19 -4.26
CA MET A 25 -4.44 3.92 -4.49
C MET A 25 -4.42 4.73 -5.79
N GLY A 26 -4.96 4.20 -6.89
CA GLY A 26 -5.04 4.95 -8.15
C GLY A 26 -5.81 6.27 -8.00
N LYS A 27 -6.95 6.22 -7.28
CA LYS A 27 -7.74 7.41 -6.92
C LYS A 27 -6.99 8.35 -5.98
N THR A 28 -6.32 7.79 -4.97
CA THR A 28 -5.51 8.58 -4.02
C THR A 28 -4.41 9.35 -4.73
N VAL A 29 -3.64 8.70 -5.60
CA VAL A 29 -2.54 9.33 -6.34
C VAL A 29 -3.08 10.38 -7.31
N THR A 30 -4.18 10.10 -8.02
CA THR A 30 -4.83 11.08 -8.91
C THR A 30 -5.24 12.34 -8.16
N ALA A 31 -5.89 12.18 -7.00
CA ALA A 31 -6.29 13.31 -6.17
C ALA A 31 -5.08 14.07 -5.61
N PHE A 32 -4.07 13.35 -5.11
CA PHE A 32 -2.85 13.95 -4.58
C PHE A 32 -2.13 14.80 -5.63
N ASN A 33 -1.95 14.26 -6.84
CA ASN A 33 -1.34 14.97 -7.95
C ASN A 33 -2.13 16.22 -8.33
N THR A 34 -3.46 16.11 -8.40
CA THR A 34 -4.35 17.25 -8.71
C THR A 34 -4.22 18.37 -7.68
N ILE A 35 -4.19 18.03 -6.40
CA ILE A 35 -4.13 19.02 -5.31
C ILE A 35 -2.76 19.70 -5.23
N THR A 36 -1.68 18.94 -5.46
CA THR A 36 -0.31 19.39 -5.17
C THR A 36 0.46 19.84 -6.40
N GLY A 37 -0.05 19.58 -7.61
CA GLY A 37 0.67 19.80 -8.87
C GLY A 37 1.81 18.80 -9.13
N ASN A 38 1.88 17.71 -8.36
CA ASN A 38 2.85 16.63 -8.58
C ASN A 38 2.36 15.61 -9.61
N ASN A 39 3.22 14.64 -9.95
CA ASN A 39 2.92 13.59 -10.89
C ASN A 39 3.43 12.22 -10.42
N LEU A 40 2.97 11.78 -9.26
CA LEU A 40 3.24 10.43 -8.75
C LEU A 40 2.50 9.38 -9.57
N THR A 41 3.12 8.21 -9.72
CA THR A 41 2.51 6.98 -10.21
C THR A 41 1.87 6.19 -9.06
N GLU A 42 1.02 5.21 -9.37
CA GLU A 42 0.43 4.35 -8.33
C GLU A 42 1.50 3.60 -7.52
N ALA A 43 2.54 3.10 -8.20
CA ALA A 43 3.67 2.42 -7.56
C ALA A 43 4.43 3.34 -6.59
N GLU A 44 4.59 4.63 -6.92
CA GLU A 44 5.20 5.61 -6.01
C GLU A 44 4.30 5.91 -4.81
N GLY A 45 2.97 5.88 -4.98
CA GLY A 45 2.02 5.94 -3.87
C GLY A 45 2.18 4.76 -2.90
N TRP A 46 2.30 3.53 -3.41
CA TRP A 46 2.58 2.35 -2.58
C TRP A 46 3.95 2.42 -1.91
N LEU A 47 4.98 2.91 -2.60
CA LEU A 47 6.30 3.13 -2.02
C LEU A 47 6.24 4.11 -0.83
N LEU A 48 5.50 5.22 -0.97
CA LEU A 48 5.33 6.19 0.10
C LEU A 48 4.68 5.56 1.34
N LEU A 49 3.61 4.77 1.18
CA LEU A 49 2.97 4.08 2.30
C LEU A 49 3.84 2.99 2.91
N GLN A 50 4.65 2.30 2.11
CA GLN A 50 5.64 1.35 2.62
C GLN A 50 6.65 2.05 3.53
N LEU A 51 7.23 3.18 3.08
CA LEU A 51 8.17 3.98 3.88
C LEU A 51 7.53 4.48 5.18
N LEU A 52 6.25 4.87 5.16
CA LEU A 52 5.52 5.25 6.36
C LEU A 52 5.47 4.11 7.40
N LYS A 53 5.30 2.86 6.95
CA LYS A 53 5.25 1.69 7.84
C LYS A 53 6.62 1.35 8.41
N ASP A 54 7.67 1.46 7.60
CA ASP A 54 9.05 1.34 8.07
C ASP A 54 9.37 2.41 9.11
N VAL A 55 9.10 3.70 8.83
CA VAL A 55 9.29 4.80 9.79
C VAL A 55 8.52 4.53 11.09
N ARG A 56 7.28 4.06 11.00
CA ARG A 56 6.47 3.72 12.19
C ARG A 56 7.10 2.59 13.01
N GLN A 57 7.64 1.55 12.37
CA GLN A 57 8.35 0.48 13.07
C GLN A 57 9.59 1.03 13.78
N TRP A 58 10.40 1.85 13.10
CA TRP A 58 11.64 2.39 13.67
C TRP A 58 11.42 3.52 14.68
N SER A 59 10.21 4.07 14.75
CA SER A 59 9.79 5.02 15.79
C SER A 59 9.29 4.33 17.08
N LYS A 60 9.21 2.99 17.09
CA LYS A 60 8.80 2.19 18.26
C LYS A 60 10.03 1.51 18.87
N GLU A 61 10.06 1.39 20.20
CA GLU A 61 11.13 0.68 20.91
C GLU A 61 11.13 -0.84 20.64
N ALA A 62 9.97 -1.39 20.27
CA ALA A 62 9.78 -2.81 20.03
C ALA A 62 9.14 -3.10 18.66
N TYR A 63 9.18 -4.37 18.26
CA TYR A 63 8.50 -4.87 17.08
C TYR A 63 7.00 -4.50 17.08
N HIS A 64 6.52 -3.98 15.95
CA HIS A 64 5.15 -3.53 15.73
C HIS A 64 4.54 -4.31 14.56
N GLU A 65 3.79 -5.35 14.89
CA GLU A 65 3.27 -6.33 13.95
C GLU A 65 2.46 -5.72 12.79
N ASP A 66 1.57 -4.77 13.07
CA ASP A 66 0.77 -4.08 12.05
C ASP A 66 1.65 -3.36 11.03
N SER A 67 2.74 -2.72 11.47
CA SER A 67 3.70 -2.09 10.57
C SER A 67 4.37 -3.10 9.65
N ALA A 68 4.77 -4.25 10.19
CA ALA A 68 5.43 -5.29 9.42
C ALA A 68 4.51 -5.94 8.39
N VAL A 69 3.26 -6.25 8.78
CA VAL A 69 2.24 -6.82 7.88
C VAL A 69 1.91 -5.84 6.76
N ASP A 70 1.68 -4.57 7.08
CA ASP A 70 1.35 -3.57 6.07
C ASP A 70 2.54 -3.26 5.15
N CYS A 71 3.77 -3.28 5.66
CA CYS A 71 4.96 -3.09 4.81
C CYS A 71 5.06 -4.19 3.74
N VAL A 72 4.83 -5.46 4.11
CA VAL A 72 4.79 -6.59 3.14
C VAL A 72 3.64 -6.41 2.14
N ASN A 73 2.45 -6.03 2.61
CA ASN A 73 1.29 -5.83 1.74
C ASN A 73 1.51 -4.68 0.74
N TYR A 74 2.04 -3.54 1.18
CA TYR A 74 2.35 -2.42 0.28
C TYR A 74 3.48 -2.76 -0.69
N ALA A 75 4.47 -3.56 -0.27
CA ALA A 75 5.49 -4.06 -1.19
C ALA A 75 4.88 -4.96 -2.28
N ALA A 76 3.93 -5.83 -1.94
CA ALA A 76 3.22 -6.68 -2.89
C ALA A 76 2.37 -5.85 -3.87
N LEU A 77 1.55 -4.91 -3.37
CA LEU A 77 0.71 -4.04 -4.19
C LEU A 77 1.54 -3.13 -5.10
N LYS A 78 2.68 -2.61 -4.61
CA LYS A 78 3.66 -1.89 -5.43
C LYS A 78 4.19 -2.75 -6.57
N ALA A 79 4.53 -4.02 -6.29
CA ALA A 79 5.02 -4.93 -7.32
C ALA A 79 3.94 -5.21 -8.39
N GLU A 80 2.67 -5.39 -7.98
CA GLU A 80 1.55 -5.52 -8.90
C GLU A 80 1.38 -4.27 -9.79
N ALA A 81 1.42 -3.07 -9.20
CA ALA A 81 1.33 -1.81 -9.94
C ALA A 81 2.50 -1.61 -10.94
N LEU A 82 3.70 -2.06 -10.58
CA LEU A 82 4.86 -2.02 -11.49
C LEU A 82 4.78 -3.05 -12.62
N ALA A 83 4.15 -4.20 -12.36
CA ALA A 83 4.01 -5.29 -13.32
C ALA A 83 2.84 -5.08 -14.30
N ALA A 84 1.81 -4.34 -13.92
CA ALA A 84 0.61 -4.05 -14.72
C ALA A 84 0.86 -3.07 -15.90
N LYS A 85 2.10 -2.98 -16.41
CA LYS A 85 2.47 -2.15 -17.57
C LYS A 85 1.93 -2.71 -18.88
#